data_AF-A0A550BX89-F1
#
_entry.id   AF-A0A550BX89-F1
#
_cell.length_a   1.000
_cell.length_b   1.000
_cell.length_c   1.000
_cell.angle_alpha   90.00
_cell.angle_beta   90.00
_cell.angle_gamma   90.00
#
_symmetry.space_group_name_H-M   'P 1'
#
loop_
_entity.id
_entity.type
_entity.pdbx_description
1 polymer ?
#
loop_
_entity_poly.entity_id
_entity_poly.type
_entity_poly.pdbx_seq_one_letter_code
_entity_poly.pdbx_strand_id
1 'polypeptide(L)'
;MQITTLSPKKLTDAEALDVSGKTKFAFHTPFGRTQLAYYCNRRFPPGTHGFLYFTSSPASPSIRFRIVDGCDPADFENGRDLLLPDGVRPWSVSEKVIMKGKVAVALRRLLAHEGLGFRELEGTTAQWPQTLDPARLTPLDAVTLSGVAPHLDLLHGRVRLAYTTDVKHSFPETTRGYLYYDITSLSVRFRVVGDSMDFGQGSDLLLPDEQTPWCISFRRLASRAAYTPIRRQLLLENLVSERQIQSRTYVLSTLDRTRLIDADWVDLSSMVCATMWMAPAGREPFNLELRYSAIRSRLSRFPDDTRGFLYWHVPEEDPYGAELRFRCAESLAHFARGHDLMTPNGQRPWSLRLRGLAQQVAPFSGPLLAYLKQAGLTNQSVVDHLAMTTVTHMRDLFLVRFCVGAPSVRLRAGSLACSIVLQNMPWAGEYRGAALARLVVIKDTPTTIYLGMRIVTLLYGPRKESDGKAWSDNAPKEGQLIGVPATEYNRKRFWLDFRGAAVRKSSKKGQVLLEIMEQSGNDAGKHRAS
;
A
#
# COMPACT_ATOMS: atom_id res chain seq x y z
N MET A 1 -31.32 7.34 23.44
CA MET A 1 -32.41 6.35 23.41
C MET A 1 -31.99 5.20 22.52
N GLN A 2 -31.82 4.04 23.14
CA GLN A 2 -31.31 2.82 22.52
C GLN A 2 -32.36 1.73 22.70
N ILE A 3 -32.62 0.97 21.65
CA ILE A 3 -33.58 -0.14 21.65
C ILE A 3 -32.82 -1.38 21.20
N THR A 4 -32.65 -2.33 22.12
CA THR A 4 -31.88 -3.55 21.87
C THR A 4 -32.75 -4.77 21.56
N THR A 5 -34.05 -4.68 21.86
CA THR A 5 -35.03 -5.75 21.69
C THR A 5 -36.40 -5.16 21.28
N LEU A 6 -37.19 -5.94 20.54
CA LEU A 6 -38.62 -5.71 20.31
C LEU A 6 -39.48 -6.84 20.91
N SER A 7 -38.86 -7.79 21.60
CA SER A 7 -39.57 -8.87 22.29
C SER A 7 -40.07 -8.38 23.65
N PRO A 8 -41.39 -8.44 23.93
CA PRO A 8 -41.94 -8.10 25.26
C PRO A 8 -41.24 -8.82 26.42
N LYS A 9 -40.82 -10.08 26.18
CA LYS A 9 -40.19 -10.94 27.19
C LYS A 9 -38.75 -10.54 27.57
N LYS A 10 -38.15 -9.62 26.82
CA LYS A 10 -36.74 -9.21 27.00
C LYS A 10 -36.60 -7.72 27.32
N LEU A 11 -37.71 -7.00 27.49
CA LEU A 11 -37.68 -5.56 27.76
C LEU A 11 -37.01 -5.27 29.10
N THR A 12 -36.22 -4.20 29.15
CA THR A 12 -35.64 -3.63 30.37
C THR A 12 -35.97 -2.14 30.45
N ASP A 13 -35.75 -1.52 31.61
CA ASP A 13 -36.00 -0.09 31.83
C ASP A 13 -35.20 0.80 30.86
N ALA A 14 -34.07 0.29 30.33
CA ALA A 14 -33.24 0.99 29.34
C ALA A 14 -33.95 1.19 27.99
N GLU A 15 -34.94 0.36 27.67
CA GLU A 15 -35.76 0.46 26.46
C GLU A 15 -36.96 1.43 26.61
N ALA A 16 -37.19 2.01 27.79
CA ALA A 16 -38.30 2.92 28.02
C ALA A 16 -38.17 4.22 27.21
N LEU A 17 -39.26 4.62 26.57
CA LEU A 17 -39.33 5.79 25.70
C LEU A 17 -40.42 6.74 26.16
N ASP A 18 -40.09 8.02 26.32
CA ASP A 18 -41.08 9.10 26.33
C ASP A 18 -41.10 9.80 24.96
N VAL A 19 -42.23 9.68 24.27
CA VAL A 19 -42.46 10.28 22.95
C VAL A 19 -43.52 11.38 22.97
N SER A 20 -44.02 11.76 24.15
CA SER A 20 -45.08 12.76 24.35
C SER A 20 -44.79 14.06 23.60
N GLY A 21 -45.78 14.56 22.84
CA GLY A 21 -45.69 15.84 22.13
C GLY A 21 -44.76 15.85 20.91
N LYS A 22 -44.02 14.78 20.62
CA LYS A 22 -43.14 14.70 19.43
C LYS A 22 -43.96 14.41 18.17
N THR A 23 -43.54 14.89 17.01
CA THR A 23 -44.15 14.48 15.72
C THR A 23 -43.49 13.22 15.16
N LYS A 24 -42.21 13.04 15.49
CA LYS A 24 -41.36 11.89 15.20
C LYS A 24 -40.39 11.68 16.36
N PHE A 25 -40.00 10.44 16.62
CA PHE A 25 -38.93 10.14 17.56
C PHE A 25 -37.87 9.30 16.87
N ALA A 26 -36.60 9.64 17.13
CA ALA A 26 -35.45 8.92 16.61
C ALA A 26 -34.81 8.10 17.72
N PHE A 27 -34.38 6.90 17.39
CA PHE A 27 -33.73 5.99 18.32
C PHE A 27 -32.64 5.19 17.60
N HIS A 28 -31.73 4.64 18.40
CA HIS A 28 -30.66 3.79 17.93
C HIS A 28 -31.01 2.34 18.24
N THR A 29 -30.78 1.47 17.27
CA THR A 29 -30.68 0.03 17.49
C THR A 29 -29.22 -0.38 17.35
N PRO A 30 -28.82 -1.60 17.76
CA PRO A 30 -27.51 -2.14 17.40
C PRO A 30 -27.21 -2.10 15.89
N PHE A 31 -28.26 -2.02 15.06
CA PHE A 31 -28.19 -2.08 13.59
C PHE A 31 -28.27 -0.72 12.90
N GLY A 32 -28.29 0.37 13.67
CA GLY A 32 -28.28 1.75 13.18
C GLY A 32 -29.42 2.62 13.73
N ARG A 33 -29.40 3.88 13.31
CA ARG A 33 -30.40 4.89 13.69
C ARG A 33 -31.66 4.77 12.81
N THR A 34 -32.82 4.90 13.43
CA THR A 34 -34.11 4.98 12.74
C THR A 34 -35.00 6.04 13.40
N GLN A 35 -36.16 6.30 12.80
CA GLN A 35 -37.18 7.19 13.36
C GLN A 35 -38.58 6.72 13.00
N LEU A 36 -39.53 6.92 13.91
CA LEU A 36 -40.93 6.59 13.70
C LEU A 36 -41.80 7.83 13.93
N ALA A 37 -42.95 7.87 13.25
CA ALA A 37 -43.89 8.98 13.29
C ALA A 37 -45.24 8.49 13.81
N TYR A 38 -46.01 9.39 14.44
CA TYR A 38 -47.34 9.05 14.94
C TYR A 38 -48.35 8.88 13.78
N TYR A 39 -48.95 9.98 13.29
CA TYR A 39 -49.91 9.93 12.18
C TYR A 39 -49.91 11.25 11.42
N CYS A 40 -49.65 11.24 10.11
CA CYS A 40 -49.69 12.42 9.23
C CYS A 40 -49.05 13.69 9.84
N ASN A 41 -47.87 13.54 10.45
CA ASN A 41 -47.13 14.60 11.17
C ASN A 41 -47.81 15.20 12.42
N ARG A 42 -48.89 14.60 12.93
CA ARG A 42 -49.47 14.96 14.24
C ARG A 42 -48.51 14.59 15.38
N ARG A 43 -48.64 15.32 16.48
CA ARG A 43 -47.87 15.05 17.71
C ARG A 43 -48.44 13.82 18.43
N PHE A 44 -47.56 13.01 19.03
CA PHE A 44 -47.97 11.98 19.98
C PHE A 44 -48.76 12.63 21.14
N PRO A 45 -49.83 11.97 21.62
CA PRO A 45 -50.60 12.46 22.75
C PRO A 45 -49.74 12.70 24.01
N PRO A 46 -50.14 13.62 24.91
CA PRO A 46 -49.51 13.75 26.22
C PRO A 46 -49.54 12.40 26.97
N GLY A 47 -48.47 12.11 27.72
CA GLY A 47 -48.35 10.88 28.50
C GLY A 47 -48.04 9.63 27.68
N THR A 48 -47.49 9.76 26.46
CA THR A 48 -47.06 8.61 25.66
C THR A 48 -45.66 8.15 26.09
N HIS A 49 -45.61 7.40 27.19
CA HIS A 49 -44.39 6.79 27.74
C HIS A 49 -44.53 5.27 27.83
N GLY A 50 -43.50 4.52 27.43
CA GLY A 50 -43.51 3.06 27.42
C GLY A 50 -42.60 2.45 26.36
N PHE A 51 -43.01 1.34 25.74
CA PHE A 51 -42.11 0.45 24.99
C PHE A 51 -42.57 0.18 23.56
N LEU A 52 -41.61 0.05 22.64
CA LEU A 52 -41.86 -0.56 21.33
C LEU A 52 -41.80 -2.07 21.44
N TYR A 53 -42.75 -2.75 20.80
CA TYR A 53 -42.77 -4.21 20.80
C TYR A 53 -43.31 -4.78 19.49
N PHE A 54 -42.92 -6.01 19.16
CA PHE A 54 -43.42 -6.76 18.03
C PHE A 54 -44.54 -7.72 18.47
N THR A 55 -45.62 -7.78 17.71
CA THR A 55 -46.72 -8.73 17.90
C THR A 55 -47.08 -9.43 16.60
N SER A 56 -47.47 -10.71 16.69
CA SER A 56 -47.77 -11.58 15.55
C SER A 56 -49.10 -12.34 15.68
N SER A 57 -49.79 -12.22 16.83
CA SER A 57 -51.03 -12.95 17.12
C SER A 57 -51.90 -12.14 18.09
N PRO A 58 -53.24 -12.06 17.91
CA PRO A 58 -54.04 -12.55 16.78
C PRO A 58 -54.13 -11.57 15.59
N ALA A 59 -53.36 -10.46 15.62
CA ALA A 59 -53.37 -9.43 14.57
C ALA A 59 -52.28 -9.66 13.50
N SER A 60 -52.42 -9.01 12.34
CA SER A 60 -51.35 -8.92 11.34
C SER A 60 -50.05 -8.46 12.00
N PRO A 61 -48.89 -9.08 11.68
CA PRO A 61 -47.68 -8.79 12.41
C PRO A 61 -47.32 -7.32 12.26
N SER A 62 -46.87 -6.70 13.34
CA SER A 62 -46.60 -5.26 13.37
C SER A 62 -45.75 -4.89 14.58
N ILE A 63 -45.08 -3.75 14.48
CA ILE A 63 -44.46 -3.10 15.64
C ILE A 63 -45.48 -2.11 16.21
N ARG A 64 -45.73 -2.17 17.52
CA ARG A 64 -46.65 -1.28 18.24
C ARG A 64 -45.93 -0.56 19.37
N PHE A 65 -46.60 0.43 19.95
CA PHE A 65 -46.12 1.15 21.13
C PHE A 65 -47.08 0.86 22.28
N ARG A 66 -46.58 0.26 23.36
CA ARG A 66 -47.32 0.00 24.60
C ARG A 66 -47.06 1.17 25.55
N ILE A 67 -48.11 1.86 25.97
CA ILE A 67 -48.06 2.87 27.03
C ILE A 67 -48.17 2.15 28.37
N VAL A 68 -47.22 2.43 29.26
CA VAL A 68 -47.10 1.80 30.57
C VAL A 68 -46.79 2.89 31.58
N ASP A 69 -47.58 2.96 32.65
CA ASP A 69 -47.39 3.97 33.70
C ASP A 69 -46.07 3.67 34.45
N GLY A 70 -45.21 4.69 34.63
CA GLY A 70 -43.96 4.54 35.38
C GLY A 70 -42.78 3.90 34.63
N CYS A 71 -42.96 3.47 33.37
CA CYS A 71 -41.90 2.90 32.53
C CYS A 71 -41.25 1.60 33.04
N ASP A 72 -41.93 0.83 33.90
CA ASP A 72 -41.48 -0.49 34.37
C ASP A 72 -41.90 -1.59 33.37
N PRO A 73 -40.97 -2.41 32.85
CA PRO A 73 -41.29 -3.58 32.03
C PRO A 73 -42.26 -4.58 32.68
N ALA A 74 -42.28 -4.68 34.02
CA ALA A 74 -43.22 -5.54 34.75
C ALA A 74 -44.68 -5.15 34.51
N ASP A 75 -44.94 -3.87 34.25
CA ASP A 75 -46.28 -3.34 34.01
C ASP A 75 -46.73 -3.45 32.54
N PHE A 76 -45.91 -4.06 31.67
CA PHE A 76 -46.20 -4.18 30.24
C PHE A 76 -47.55 -4.83 29.95
N GLU A 77 -47.91 -5.89 30.68
CA GLU A 77 -49.19 -6.60 30.52
C GLU A 77 -50.39 -5.73 30.93
N ASN A 78 -50.23 -4.89 31.95
CA ASN A 78 -51.27 -3.97 32.42
C ASN A 78 -51.37 -2.68 31.57
N GLY A 79 -50.37 -2.43 30.71
CA GLY A 79 -50.34 -1.28 29.82
C GLY A 79 -51.42 -1.31 28.73
N ARG A 80 -51.47 -0.24 27.94
CA ARG A 80 -52.39 -0.10 26.80
C ARG A 80 -51.65 0.26 25.52
N ASP A 81 -52.11 -0.24 24.38
CA ASP A 81 -51.52 0.18 23.10
C ASP A 81 -51.83 1.66 22.82
N LEU A 82 -50.84 2.39 22.33
CA LEU A 82 -51.05 3.71 21.75
C LEU A 82 -52.06 3.59 20.61
N LEU A 83 -53.11 4.40 20.61
CA LEU A 83 -54.15 4.41 19.57
C LEU A 83 -53.87 5.50 18.54
N LEU A 84 -54.43 5.35 17.34
CA LEU A 84 -54.50 6.38 16.31
C LEU A 84 -55.48 7.51 16.72
N PRO A 85 -55.49 8.66 16.02
CA PRO A 85 -56.39 9.77 16.34
C PRO A 85 -57.89 9.45 16.28
N ASP A 86 -58.27 8.30 15.71
CA ASP A 86 -59.65 7.81 15.73
C ASP A 86 -60.07 7.24 17.10
N GLY A 87 -59.12 7.03 18.01
CA GLY A 87 -59.37 6.51 19.35
C GLY A 87 -59.78 5.03 19.39
N VAL A 88 -59.70 4.32 18.26
CA VAL A 88 -60.18 2.94 18.15
C VAL A 88 -59.05 1.99 17.75
N ARG A 89 -58.23 2.37 16.77
CA ARG A 89 -57.21 1.46 16.21
C ARG A 89 -55.86 1.66 16.87
N PRO A 90 -55.13 0.59 17.25
CA PRO A 90 -53.74 0.69 17.67
C PRO A 90 -52.85 1.32 16.60
N TRP A 91 -52.01 2.26 17.02
CA TRP A 91 -50.88 2.73 16.24
C TRP A 91 -49.93 1.56 15.98
N SER A 92 -49.56 1.38 14.72
CA SER A 92 -48.69 0.29 14.31
C SER A 92 -47.80 0.68 13.14
N VAL A 93 -46.60 0.12 13.12
CA VAL A 93 -45.74 0.06 11.94
C VAL A 93 -46.05 -1.24 11.23
N SER A 94 -46.73 -1.12 10.09
CA SER A 94 -47.17 -2.28 9.32
C SER A 94 -46.01 -3.00 8.63
N GLU A 95 -46.22 -4.28 8.32
CA GLU A 95 -45.32 -5.10 7.51
C GLU A 95 -44.87 -4.39 6.23
N LYS A 96 -45.80 -3.76 5.50
CA LYS A 96 -45.48 -3.03 4.26
C LYS A 96 -44.46 -1.92 4.49
N VAL A 97 -44.59 -1.17 5.59
CA VAL A 97 -43.65 -0.10 5.97
C VAL A 97 -42.31 -0.71 6.41
N ILE A 98 -42.36 -1.79 7.19
CA ILE A 98 -41.18 -2.49 7.66
C ILE A 98 -40.40 -3.08 6.49
N MET A 99 -41.05 -3.67 5.47
CA MET A 99 -40.40 -4.33 4.34
C MET A 99 -39.94 -3.38 3.24
N LYS A 100 -40.69 -2.31 2.95
CA LYS A 100 -40.38 -1.38 1.83
C LYS A 100 -39.75 -0.07 2.26
N GLY A 101 -39.87 0.32 3.53
CA GLY A 101 -39.39 1.62 4.02
C GLY A 101 -37.87 1.68 4.14
N LYS A 102 -37.25 2.74 3.61
CA LYS A 102 -35.81 3.04 3.84
C LYS A 102 -35.51 3.31 5.32
N VAL A 103 -36.46 3.92 6.03
CA VAL A 103 -36.34 4.25 7.45
C VAL A 103 -36.40 2.98 8.34
N ALA A 104 -36.97 1.89 7.85
CA ALA A 104 -37.19 0.66 8.63
C ALA A 104 -36.03 -0.36 8.54
N VAL A 105 -34.90 -0.03 7.88
CA VAL A 105 -33.76 -0.95 7.72
C VAL A 105 -33.24 -1.45 9.07
N ALA A 106 -33.06 -0.54 10.03
CA ALA A 106 -32.57 -0.89 11.37
C ALA A 106 -33.55 -1.80 12.12
N LEU A 107 -34.86 -1.58 11.95
CA LEU A 107 -35.92 -2.39 12.56
C LEU A 107 -36.02 -3.78 11.93
N ARG A 108 -35.91 -3.88 10.60
CA ARG A 108 -35.86 -5.18 9.91
C ARG A 108 -34.70 -6.04 10.42
N ARG A 109 -33.53 -5.41 10.59
CA ARG A 109 -32.34 -6.09 11.11
C ARG A 109 -32.52 -6.54 12.56
N LEU A 110 -33.16 -5.71 13.39
CA LEU A 110 -33.47 -6.05 14.79
C LEU A 110 -34.46 -7.22 14.88
N LEU A 111 -35.55 -7.19 14.11
CA LEU A 111 -36.52 -8.28 14.04
C LEU A 111 -35.87 -9.60 13.59
N ALA A 112 -35.07 -9.57 12.53
CA ALA A 112 -34.36 -10.74 12.04
C ALA A 112 -33.35 -11.30 13.07
N HIS A 113 -32.62 -10.43 13.76
CA HIS A 113 -31.68 -10.82 14.81
C HIS A 113 -32.36 -11.54 15.98
N GLU A 114 -33.61 -11.17 16.29
CA GLU A 114 -34.36 -11.78 17.39
C GLU A 114 -35.21 -13.00 16.97
N GLY A 115 -35.14 -13.42 15.70
CA GLY A 115 -36.01 -14.47 15.16
C GLY A 115 -37.49 -14.07 15.13
N LEU A 116 -37.78 -12.77 15.15
CA LEU A 116 -39.13 -12.20 15.07
C LEU A 116 -39.43 -11.92 13.59
N GLY A 117 -40.40 -12.62 13.01
CA GLY A 117 -40.58 -12.65 11.56
C GLY A 117 -42.01 -12.42 11.07
N PHE A 118 -42.09 -11.86 9.87
CA PHE A 118 -43.26 -11.98 9.00
C PHE A 118 -43.04 -13.25 8.17
N ARG A 119 -44.08 -14.09 8.05
CA ARG A 119 -44.03 -15.43 7.43
C ARG A 119 -43.20 -15.42 6.14
N GLU A 120 -42.34 -16.43 5.98
CA GLU A 120 -41.40 -16.62 4.86
C GLU A 120 -42.07 -16.36 3.50
N LEU A 121 -41.75 -15.21 2.89
CA LEU A 121 -41.95 -14.98 1.47
C LEU A 121 -40.62 -15.26 0.77
N GLU A 122 -40.57 -16.41 0.10
CA GLU A 122 -39.51 -16.79 -0.82
C GLU A 122 -39.17 -15.61 -1.76
N GLY A 123 -37.90 -15.23 -1.80
CA GLY A 123 -37.35 -14.34 -2.82
C GLY A 123 -36.90 -12.93 -2.39
N THR A 124 -37.14 -12.48 -1.14
CA THR A 124 -36.60 -11.16 -0.68
C THR A 124 -36.22 -11.09 0.80
N THR A 125 -35.72 -12.18 1.38
CA THR A 125 -34.98 -12.10 2.65
C THR A 125 -33.57 -11.60 2.35
N ALA A 126 -33.24 -10.39 2.78
CA ALA A 126 -31.86 -9.95 2.85
C ALA A 126 -31.15 -10.83 3.90
N GLN A 127 -30.60 -11.96 3.46
CA GLN A 127 -29.80 -12.89 4.24
C GLN A 127 -28.42 -12.25 4.42
N TRP A 128 -28.07 -11.97 5.67
CA TRP A 128 -26.75 -11.47 6.05
C TRP A 128 -25.99 -12.66 6.63
N PRO A 129 -24.73 -12.92 6.21
CA PRO A 129 -23.92 -13.92 6.89
C PRO A 129 -23.65 -13.44 8.33
N GLN A 130 -23.95 -14.31 9.29
CA GLN A 130 -23.74 -14.10 10.72
C GLN A 130 -22.28 -14.37 11.11
N THR A 131 -21.60 -15.24 10.37
CA THR A 131 -20.19 -15.55 10.58
C THR A 131 -19.41 -15.61 9.27
N LEU A 132 -18.12 -15.30 9.35
CA LEU A 132 -17.16 -15.54 8.27
C LEU A 132 -16.22 -16.70 8.59
N ASP A 133 -16.36 -17.33 9.76
CA ASP A 133 -15.59 -18.49 10.17
C ASP A 133 -16.14 -19.74 9.48
N PRO A 134 -15.37 -20.41 8.60
CA PRO A 134 -15.82 -21.62 7.92
C PRO A 134 -16.24 -22.74 8.88
N ALA A 135 -15.71 -22.78 10.11
CA ALA A 135 -16.09 -23.78 11.11
C ALA A 135 -17.46 -23.52 11.76
N ARG A 136 -18.03 -22.32 11.59
CA ARG A 136 -19.29 -21.89 12.22
C ARG A 136 -20.41 -21.62 11.22
N LEU A 137 -20.14 -21.78 9.93
CA LEU A 137 -21.13 -21.55 8.87
C LEU A 137 -22.34 -22.48 9.02
N THR A 138 -23.51 -21.91 8.80
CA THR A 138 -24.80 -22.59 8.77
C THR A 138 -25.52 -22.28 7.45
N PRO A 139 -26.59 -23.01 7.08
CA PRO A 139 -27.40 -22.67 5.90
C PRO A 139 -27.96 -21.24 5.88
N LEU A 140 -28.08 -20.60 7.05
CA LEU A 140 -28.55 -19.20 7.17
C LEU A 140 -27.49 -18.17 6.73
N ASP A 141 -26.21 -18.56 6.67
CA ASP A 141 -25.10 -17.70 6.26
C ASP A 141 -24.93 -17.61 4.75
N ALA A 142 -25.68 -18.42 4.00
CA ALA A 142 -25.59 -18.44 2.56
C ALA A 142 -26.18 -17.17 1.95
N VAL A 143 -25.51 -16.65 0.93
CA VAL A 143 -25.95 -15.48 0.18
C VAL A 143 -25.88 -15.71 -1.30
N THR A 144 -26.69 -14.96 -2.04
CA THR A 144 -26.70 -14.96 -3.49
C THR A 144 -26.08 -13.67 -4.00
N LEU A 145 -25.01 -13.78 -4.78
CA LEU A 145 -24.35 -12.67 -5.44
C LEU A 145 -24.72 -12.65 -6.93
N SER A 146 -25.03 -11.48 -7.46
CA SER A 146 -25.31 -11.28 -8.89
C SER A 146 -24.99 -9.84 -9.33
N GLY A 147 -24.64 -9.68 -10.60
CA GLY A 147 -24.44 -8.38 -11.23
C GLY A 147 -23.09 -7.71 -10.92
N VAL A 148 -22.96 -6.44 -11.31
CA VAL A 148 -21.66 -5.73 -11.36
C VAL A 148 -21.12 -5.35 -9.98
N ALA A 149 -21.99 -4.99 -9.05
CA ALA A 149 -21.59 -4.51 -7.73
C ALA A 149 -22.63 -4.91 -6.66
N PRO A 150 -22.76 -6.21 -6.35
CA PRO A 150 -23.69 -6.65 -5.33
C PRO A 150 -23.33 -6.03 -3.99
N HIS A 151 -24.36 -5.65 -3.26
CA HIS A 151 -24.22 -5.16 -1.89
C HIS A 151 -24.56 -6.29 -0.95
N LEU A 152 -23.67 -6.54 -0.02
CA LEU A 152 -23.86 -7.46 1.09
C LEU A 152 -24.04 -6.59 2.33
N ASP A 153 -25.13 -6.76 3.09
CA ASP A 153 -25.11 -6.20 4.45
C ASP A 153 -24.56 -7.23 5.44
N LEU A 154 -23.72 -6.75 6.34
CA LEU A 154 -23.16 -7.47 7.48
C LEU A 154 -23.67 -6.80 8.76
N LEU A 155 -23.46 -7.46 9.90
CA LEU A 155 -23.77 -6.92 11.23
C LEU A 155 -23.23 -5.48 11.42
N HIS A 156 -22.02 -5.22 10.91
CA HIS A 156 -21.30 -3.96 11.09
C HIS A 156 -21.52 -2.94 9.97
N GLY A 157 -22.42 -3.21 9.01
CA GLY A 157 -22.76 -2.29 7.94
C GLY A 157 -22.78 -2.90 6.54
N ARG A 158 -23.03 -2.05 5.54
CA ARG A 158 -23.15 -2.45 4.14
C ARG A 158 -21.79 -2.47 3.45
N VAL A 159 -21.53 -3.52 2.70
CA VAL A 159 -20.31 -3.71 1.90
C VAL A 159 -20.69 -3.80 0.43
N ARG A 160 -19.93 -3.10 -0.42
CA ARG A 160 -20.03 -3.24 -1.86
C ARG A 160 -18.93 -4.18 -2.34
N LEU A 161 -19.33 -5.27 -2.99
CA LEU A 161 -18.41 -6.24 -3.58
C LEU A 161 -18.14 -5.90 -5.04
N ALA A 162 -17.00 -6.37 -5.54
CA ALA A 162 -16.61 -6.25 -6.94
C ALA A 162 -16.01 -7.58 -7.39
N TYR A 163 -16.42 -8.05 -8.57
CA TYR A 163 -15.94 -9.33 -9.09
C TYR A 163 -14.49 -9.21 -9.58
N THR A 164 -14.22 -8.19 -10.39
CA THR A 164 -12.87 -7.83 -10.84
C THR A 164 -12.50 -6.41 -10.40
N THR A 165 -11.26 -6.00 -10.68
CA THR A 165 -10.81 -4.63 -10.40
C THR A 165 -11.32 -3.60 -11.42
N ASP A 166 -11.77 -4.06 -12.57
CA ASP A 166 -12.41 -3.25 -13.60
C ASP A 166 -13.93 -3.40 -13.55
N VAL A 167 -14.66 -2.45 -14.14
CA VAL A 167 -16.14 -2.43 -14.11
C VAL A 167 -16.75 -3.37 -15.16
N LYS A 168 -15.92 -4.12 -15.89
CA LYS A 168 -16.31 -4.87 -17.09
C LYS A 168 -16.96 -6.21 -16.78
N HIS A 169 -16.64 -6.83 -15.65
CA HIS A 169 -17.11 -8.16 -15.32
C HIS A 169 -18.02 -8.14 -14.09
N SER A 170 -19.20 -8.77 -14.23
CA SER A 170 -20.15 -8.98 -13.15
C SER A 170 -19.92 -10.32 -12.47
N PHE A 171 -20.37 -10.44 -11.23
CA PHE A 171 -20.56 -11.75 -10.61
C PHE A 171 -21.48 -12.59 -11.50
N PRO A 172 -21.20 -13.91 -11.65
CA PRO A 172 -22.08 -14.81 -12.39
C PRO A 172 -23.51 -14.75 -11.84
N GLU A 173 -24.51 -14.89 -12.71
CA GLU A 173 -25.90 -14.77 -12.29
C GLU A 173 -26.24 -15.79 -11.22
N THR A 174 -26.91 -15.33 -10.16
CA THR A 174 -27.43 -16.19 -9.08
C THR A 174 -26.39 -17.07 -8.38
N THR A 175 -25.14 -16.59 -8.28
CA THR A 175 -24.08 -17.33 -7.59
C THR A 175 -24.42 -17.44 -6.10
N ARG A 176 -24.85 -18.63 -5.65
CA ARG A 176 -25.21 -18.91 -4.26
C ARG A 176 -24.05 -19.57 -3.52
N GLY A 177 -23.79 -19.13 -2.30
CA GLY A 177 -22.60 -19.57 -1.58
C GLY A 177 -22.34 -18.87 -0.26
N TYR A 178 -21.17 -19.13 0.28
CA TYR A 178 -20.72 -18.62 1.57
C TYR A 178 -19.56 -17.65 1.39
N LEU A 179 -19.65 -16.49 2.04
CA LEU A 179 -18.49 -15.64 2.24
C LEU A 179 -17.73 -16.15 3.48
N TYR A 180 -16.46 -16.48 3.35
CA TYR A 180 -15.67 -17.04 4.45
C TYR A 180 -14.26 -16.46 4.50
N TYR A 181 -13.66 -16.48 5.69
CA TYR A 181 -12.27 -16.12 5.90
C TYR A 181 -11.40 -17.35 5.78
N ASP A 182 -10.52 -17.34 4.78
CA ASP A 182 -9.46 -18.33 4.68
C ASP A 182 -8.22 -17.83 5.42
N ILE A 183 -7.91 -18.48 6.53
CA ILE A 183 -6.74 -18.17 7.35
C ILE A 183 -5.43 -18.48 6.63
N THR A 184 -5.42 -19.42 5.68
CA THR A 184 -4.17 -19.84 5.01
C THR A 184 -3.70 -18.79 4.01
N SER A 185 -4.60 -18.29 3.15
CA SER A 185 -4.29 -17.18 2.25
C SER A 185 -4.51 -15.79 2.84
N LEU A 186 -5.04 -15.72 4.07
CA LEU A 186 -5.44 -14.49 4.73
C LEU A 186 -6.27 -13.63 3.78
N SER A 187 -7.41 -14.15 3.39
CA SER A 187 -8.32 -13.47 2.47
C SER A 187 -9.75 -13.85 2.75
N VAL A 188 -10.67 -12.97 2.41
CA VAL A 188 -12.09 -13.33 2.38
C VAL A 188 -12.41 -13.86 0.99
N ARG A 189 -12.98 -15.06 0.92
CA ARG A 189 -13.30 -15.78 -0.31
C ARG A 189 -14.78 -16.03 -0.38
N PHE A 190 -15.23 -16.45 -1.57
CA PHE A 190 -16.60 -16.88 -1.77
C PHE A 190 -16.60 -18.34 -2.23
N ARG A 191 -17.25 -19.21 -1.47
CA ARG A 191 -17.41 -20.62 -1.81
C ARG A 191 -18.81 -20.85 -2.38
N VAL A 192 -18.87 -21.27 -3.64
CA VAL A 192 -20.11 -21.62 -4.34
C VAL A 192 -20.55 -23.01 -3.88
N VAL A 193 -21.83 -23.14 -3.56
CA VAL A 193 -22.44 -24.42 -3.14
C VAL A 193 -23.71 -24.68 -3.94
N GLY A 194 -24.00 -25.96 -4.16
CA GLY A 194 -25.26 -26.42 -4.76
C GLY A 194 -26.39 -26.54 -3.74
N ASP A 195 -27.45 -27.25 -4.11
CA ASP A 195 -28.68 -27.38 -3.31
C ASP A 195 -28.48 -28.03 -1.93
N SER A 196 -27.41 -28.83 -1.76
CA SER A 196 -27.06 -29.44 -0.47
C SER A 196 -26.65 -28.42 0.59
N MET A 197 -26.27 -27.20 0.19
CA MET A 197 -25.73 -26.15 1.06
C MET A 197 -24.52 -26.61 1.90
N ASP A 198 -23.86 -27.69 1.50
CA ASP A 198 -22.69 -28.22 2.20
C ASP A 198 -21.43 -27.44 1.79
N PHE A 199 -20.80 -26.78 2.78
CA PHE A 199 -19.56 -26.04 2.59
C PHE A 199 -18.40 -26.94 2.11
N GLY A 200 -18.33 -28.20 2.57
CA GLY A 200 -17.26 -29.12 2.22
C GLY A 200 -17.29 -29.57 0.75
N GLN A 201 -18.49 -29.65 0.16
CA GLN A 201 -18.70 -30.03 -1.24
C GLN A 201 -18.62 -28.86 -2.21
N GLY A 202 -18.55 -27.63 -1.69
CA GLY A 202 -18.45 -26.41 -2.50
C GLY A 202 -17.06 -26.17 -3.10
N SER A 203 -17.01 -25.31 -4.10
CA SER A 203 -15.77 -24.84 -4.74
C SER A 203 -15.65 -23.31 -4.63
N ASP A 204 -14.43 -22.80 -4.52
CA ASP A 204 -14.21 -21.35 -4.52
C ASP A 204 -14.67 -20.74 -5.86
N LEU A 205 -15.35 -19.60 -5.79
CA LEU A 205 -15.65 -18.79 -6.96
C LEU A 205 -14.35 -18.39 -7.63
N LEU A 206 -14.24 -18.61 -8.93
CA LEU A 206 -13.04 -18.27 -9.72
C LEU A 206 -13.21 -16.91 -10.40
N LEU A 207 -12.12 -16.28 -10.79
CA LEU A 207 -12.09 -15.11 -11.67
C LEU A 207 -12.35 -15.53 -13.12
N PRO A 208 -12.53 -14.58 -14.08
CA PRO A 208 -12.76 -14.90 -15.49
C PRO A 208 -11.65 -15.73 -16.19
N ASP A 209 -10.50 -15.92 -15.54
CA ASP A 209 -9.44 -16.80 -16.02
C ASP A 209 -9.69 -18.29 -15.69
N GLU A 210 -10.76 -18.60 -14.97
CA GLU A 210 -11.18 -19.94 -14.54
C GLU A 210 -10.11 -20.72 -13.77
N GLN A 211 -9.12 -20.02 -13.22
CA GLN A 211 -8.00 -20.62 -12.49
C GLN A 211 -7.78 -19.94 -11.14
N THR A 212 -7.95 -18.63 -11.08
CA THR A 212 -7.63 -17.85 -9.88
C THR A 212 -8.87 -17.73 -8.99
N PRO A 213 -8.83 -18.15 -7.71
CA PRO A 213 -9.92 -17.91 -6.79
C PRO A 213 -10.19 -16.43 -6.56
N TRP A 214 -11.45 -16.04 -6.64
CA TRP A 214 -11.91 -14.72 -6.25
C TRP A 214 -11.68 -14.50 -4.76
N CYS A 215 -11.05 -13.39 -4.41
CA CYS A 215 -10.85 -13.03 -3.01
C CYS A 215 -10.78 -11.53 -2.77
N ILE A 216 -11.10 -11.15 -1.54
CA ILE A 216 -10.73 -9.87 -0.94
C ILE A 216 -9.49 -10.13 -0.09
N SER A 217 -8.32 -9.82 -0.67
CA SER A 217 -7.03 -9.92 0.04
C SER A 217 -7.07 -9.16 1.38
N PHE A 218 -6.39 -9.67 2.41
CA PHE A 218 -6.32 -8.99 3.71
C PHE A 218 -5.75 -7.57 3.65
N ARG A 219 -4.86 -7.25 2.70
CA ARG A 219 -4.42 -5.86 2.43
C ARG A 219 -5.61 -4.94 2.15
N ARG A 220 -6.54 -5.36 1.29
CA ARG A 220 -7.74 -4.58 0.96
C ARG A 220 -8.65 -4.47 2.17
N LEU A 221 -8.83 -5.56 2.92
CA LEU A 221 -9.59 -5.57 4.17
C LEU A 221 -9.04 -4.57 5.19
N ALA A 222 -7.71 -4.53 5.37
CA ALA A 222 -7.01 -3.67 6.33
C ALA A 222 -6.93 -2.19 5.90
N SER A 223 -6.83 -1.89 4.60
CA SER A 223 -6.59 -0.51 4.13
C SER A 223 -7.81 0.23 3.56
N ARG A 224 -8.81 -0.47 2.98
CA ARG A 224 -9.94 0.19 2.32
C ARG A 224 -11.13 0.39 3.24
N ALA A 225 -11.60 1.63 3.36
CA ALA A 225 -12.78 1.99 4.14
C ALA A 225 -14.06 1.23 3.72
N ALA A 226 -14.18 0.87 2.44
CA ALA A 226 -15.32 0.11 1.92
C ALA A 226 -15.48 -1.30 2.55
N TYR A 227 -14.39 -1.85 3.12
CA TYR A 227 -14.40 -3.16 3.78
C TYR A 227 -14.34 -3.06 5.30
N THR A 228 -14.56 -1.88 5.88
CA THR A 228 -14.67 -1.68 7.33
C THR A 228 -15.67 -2.64 7.99
N PRO A 229 -16.87 -2.92 7.40
CA PRO A 229 -17.79 -3.87 8.01
C PRO A 229 -17.25 -5.30 8.07
N ILE A 230 -16.57 -5.78 7.01
CA ILE A 230 -15.91 -7.10 7.02
C ILE A 230 -14.81 -7.12 8.08
N ARG A 231 -13.96 -6.08 8.12
CA ARG A 231 -12.87 -5.97 9.08
C ARG A 231 -13.35 -6.06 10.53
N ARG A 232 -14.42 -5.33 10.86
CA ARG A 232 -15.03 -5.37 12.20
C ARG A 232 -15.60 -6.75 12.53
N GLN A 233 -16.20 -7.41 11.55
CA GLN A 233 -16.69 -8.78 11.71
C GLN A 233 -15.56 -9.76 12.03
N LEU A 234 -14.46 -9.71 11.27
CA LEU A 234 -13.30 -10.58 11.50
C LEU A 234 -12.65 -10.34 12.88
N LEU A 235 -12.61 -9.08 13.34
CA LEU A 235 -12.13 -8.73 14.68
C LEU A 235 -13.07 -9.26 15.77
N LEU A 236 -14.38 -9.07 15.60
CA LEU A 236 -15.40 -9.55 16.53
C LEU A 236 -15.32 -11.07 16.70
N GLU A 237 -15.10 -11.79 15.61
CA GLU A 237 -15.01 -13.25 15.59
C GLU A 237 -13.63 -13.78 15.99
N ASN A 238 -12.67 -12.90 16.35
CA ASN A 238 -11.28 -13.24 16.63
C ASN A 238 -10.57 -14.03 15.51
N LEU A 239 -11.05 -13.90 14.27
CA LEU A 239 -10.41 -14.50 13.09
C LEU A 239 -9.13 -13.75 12.71
N VAL A 240 -9.04 -12.48 13.11
CA VAL A 240 -7.90 -11.59 12.91
C VAL A 240 -7.72 -10.70 14.14
N SER A 241 -6.50 -10.33 14.47
CA SER A 241 -6.19 -9.38 15.54
C SER A 241 -6.01 -7.94 15.03
N GLU A 242 -6.20 -6.96 15.90
CA GLU A 242 -5.84 -5.56 15.64
C GLU A 242 -4.38 -5.43 15.18
N ARG A 243 -3.47 -6.19 15.82
CA ARG A 243 -2.05 -6.24 15.44
C ARG A 243 -1.85 -6.70 14.00
N GLN A 244 -2.57 -7.74 13.55
CA GLN A 244 -2.50 -8.22 12.17
C GLN A 244 -2.99 -7.16 11.18
N ILE A 245 -4.10 -6.47 11.48
CA ILE A 245 -4.62 -5.38 10.64
C ILE A 245 -3.60 -4.25 10.53
N GLN A 246 -2.98 -3.87 11.65
CA GLN A 246 -1.98 -2.81 11.70
C GLN A 246 -0.71 -3.21 10.93
N SER A 247 -0.19 -4.42 11.12
CA SER A 247 1.01 -4.91 10.40
C SER A 247 0.86 -4.95 8.86
N ARG A 248 -0.39 -5.07 8.36
CA ARG A 248 -0.70 -5.16 6.92
C ARG A 248 -1.24 -3.85 6.33
N THR A 249 -1.43 -2.86 7.18
CA THR A 249 -1.36 -1.45 6.78
C THR A 249 0.14 -1.21 6.75
N TYR A 250 0.78 -1.21 5.58
CA TYR A 250 2.25 -1.23 5.41
C TYR A 250 3.00 -0.01 6.00
N VAL A 251 2.82 0.26 7.28
CA VAL A 251 3.29 1.42 7.99
C VAL A 251 4.67 1.09 8.53
N LEU A 252 5.66 1.80 8.02
CA LEU A 252 7.03 1.67 8.47
C LEU A 252 7.34 2.83 9.41
N SER A 253 7.81 2.50 10.61
CA SER A 253 8.24 3.46 11.61
C SER A 253 9.68 3.93 11.36
N THR A 254 10.54 3.04 10.83
CA THR A 254 11.95 3.34 10.59
C THR A 254 12.58 2.45 9.50
N LEU A 255 13.70 2.89 8.94
CA LEU A 255 14.61 2.09 8.11
C LEU A 255 15.95 1.82 8.81
N ASP A 256 16.15 2.35 10.02
CA ASP A 256 17.33 2.07 10.82
C ASP A 256 17.24 0.65 11.40
N ARG A 257 18.14 -0.23 10.97
CA ARG A 257 18.19 -1.63 11.41
C ARG A 257 18.31 -1.81 12.93
N THR A 258 18.84 -0.80 13.63
CA THR A 258 19.02 -0.84 15.10
C THR A 258 17.78 -0.40 15.86
N ARG A 259 16.79 0.17 15.17
CA ARG A 259 15.56 0.72 15.75
C ARG A 259 14.30 0.05 15.24
N LEU A 260 14.43 -1.00 14.42
CA LEU A 260 13.32 -1.79 13.92
C LEU A 260 12.51 -2.35 15.10
N ILE A 261 11.20 -2.36 14.94
CA ILE A 261 10.25 -2.99 15.85
C ILE A 261 9.46 -4.06 15.12
N ASP A 262 8.81 -4.98 15.85
CA ASP A 262 8.00 -6.03 15.25
C ASP A 262 6.89 -5.49 14.32
N ALA A 263 6.43 -4.27 14.53
CA ALA A 263 5.42 -3.64 13.68
C ALA A 263 5.95 -3.28 12.28
N ASP A 264 7.28 -3.19 12.10
CA ASP A 264 7.92 -2.95 10.79
C ASP A 264 8.05 -4.23 9.96
N TRP A 265 7.52 -5.38 10.43
CA TRP A 265 7.52 -6.64 9.70
C TRP A 265 6.47 -6.60 8.58
N VAL A 266 6.89 -7.01 7.38
CA VAL A 266 6.15 -6.84 6.15
C VAL A 266 6.15 -8.12 5.34
N ASP A 267 5.00 -8.44 4.76
CA ASP A 267 4.84 -9.54 3.81
C ASP A 267 4.61 -8.96 2.41
N LEU A 268 5.58 -9.17 1.51
CA LEU A 268 5.55 -8.73 0.12
C LEU A 268 5.22 -9.89 -0.85
N SER A 269 5.02 -11.10 -0.34
CA SER A 269 4.93 -12.32 -1.14
C SER A 269 3.92 -12.18 -2.28
N SER A 270 4.30 -12.62 -3.49
CA SER A 270 3.44 -12.61 -4.68
C SER A 270 2.93 -11.23 -5.14
N MET A 271 3.38 -10.12 -4.54
CA MET A 271 2.99 -8.77 -4.94
C MET A 271 3.72 -8.31 -6.19
N VAL A 272 3.01 -7.63 -7.09
CA VAL A 272 3.63 -7.02 -8.28
C VAL A 272 4.25 -5.65 -7.93
N CYS A 273 3.62 -4.94 -7.00
CA CYS A 273 4.05 -3.65 -6.48
C CYS A 273 3.50 -3.51 -5.05
N ALA A 274 4.34 -3.05 -4.13
CA ALA A 274 3.96 -2.75 -2.76
C ALA A 274 4.10 -1.26 -2.49
N THR A 275 3.08 -0.64 -1.90
CA THR A 275 3.12 0.75 -1.47
C THR A 275 3.13 0.75 0.05
N MET A 276 4.27 1.14 0.61
CA MET A 276 4.51 1.30 2.04
C MET A 276 4.18 2.73 2.45
N TRP A 277 3.60 2.90 3.63
CA TRP A 277 3.34 4.18 4.26
C TRP A 277 4.45 4.46 5.28
N MET A 278 5.37 5.36 4.98
CA MET A 278 6.40 5.78 5.94
C MET A 278 5.78 6.81 6.88
N ALA A 279 5.72 6.52 8.19
CA ALA A 279 5.22 7.44 9.22
C ALA A 279 6.29 7.73 10.29
N PRO A 280 7.41 8.37 9.92
CA PRO A 280 8.48 8.66 10.86
C PRO A 280 8.04 9.75 11.87
N ALA A 281 8.47 9.61 13.13
CA ALA A 281 8.19 10.58 14.18
C ALA A 281 8.71 11.98 13.80
N GLY A 282 7.84 13.00 13.94
CA GLY A 282 8.21 14.40 13.66
C GLY A 282 8.27 14.77 12.18
N ARG A 283 7.60 14.00 11.30
CA ARG A 283 7.49 14.36 9.88
C ARG A 283 6.15 13.99 9.25
N GLU A 284 5.87 14.64 8.13
CA GLU A 284 4.75 14.26 7.28
C GLU A 284 4.96 12.85 6.72
N PRO A 285 3.95 11.98 6.82
CA PRO A 285 4.01 10.66 6.23
C PRO A 285 4.11 10.70 4.70
N PHE A 286 4.75 9.71 4.11
CA PHE A 286 4.87 9.61 2.66
C PHE A 286 4.78 8.16 2.17
N ASN A 287 4.43 7.99 0.89
CA ASN A 287 4.35 6.67 0.27
C ASN A 287 5.69 6.26 -0.33
N LEU A 288 6.15 5.06 -0.01
CA LEU A 288 7.31 4.40 -0.59
C LEU A 288 6.84 3.24 -1.48
N GLU A 289 7.13 3.32 -2.77
CA GLU A 289 6.74 2.29 -3.73
C GLU A 289 7.89 1.31 -3.96
N LEU A 290 7.62 0.02 -3.77
CA LEU A 290 8.56 -1.07 -3.94
C LEU A 290 8.13 -1.95 -5.12
N ARG A 291 9.11 -2.30 -5.95
CA ARG A 291 8.93 -3.22 -7.08
C ARG A 291 10.05 -4.24 -7.06
N TYR A 292 9.73 -5.52 -7.28
CA TYR A 292 10.74 -6.56 -7.32
C TYR A 292 11.68 -6.40 -8.52
N SER A 293 11.10 -6.18 -9.71
CA SER A 293 11.87 -5.98 -10.94
C SER A 293 11.05 -5.26 -12.00
N ALA A 294 11.73 -4.40 -12.78
CA ALA A 294 11.23 -3.81 -14.00
C ALA A 294 12.19 -4.14 -15.16
N ILE A 295 12.32 -5.42 -15.49
CA ILE A 295 13.05 -5.85 -16.70
C ILE A 295 12.08 -5.81 -17.89
N ARG A 296 12.45 -5.06 -18.95
CA ARG A 296 11.71 -5.01 -20.23
C ARG A 296 10.21 -4.79 -20.08
N SER A 297 9.81 -3.79 -19.27
CA SER A 297 8.42 -3.36 -19.05
C SER A 297 7.42 -4.42 -18.54
N ARG A 298 7.86 -5.62 -18.13
CA ARG A 298 7.04 -6.57 -17.37
C ARG A 298 7.35 -6.47 -15.88
N LEU A 299 6.33 -6.19 -15.08
CA LEU A 299 6.44 -6.19 -13.63
C LEU A 299 6.48 -7.65 -13.15
N SER A 300 7.54 -8.01 -12.42
CA SER A 300 7.65 -9.32 -11.79
C SER A 300 7.03 -9.28 -10.40
N ARG A 301 6.39 -10.38 -10.01
CA ARG A 301 5.95 -10.56 -8.62
C ARG A 301 7.16 -10.77 -7.71
N PHE A 302 7.08 -10.28 -6.49
CA PHE A 302 7.97 -10.73 -5.42
C PHE A 302 7.84 -12.25 -5.27
N PRO A 303 8.95 -12.97 -5.03
CA PRO A 303 8.91 -14.40 -4.75
C PRO A 303 7.97 -14.73 -3.60
N ASP A 304 7.49 -15.96 -3.56
CA ASP A 304 6.80 -16.48 -2.39
C ASP A 304 7.74 -16.43 -1.18
N ASP A 305 7.17 -16.28 0.01
CA ASP A 305 7.89 -16.11 1.27
C ASP A 305 8.79 -14.87 1.39
N THR A 306 8.52 -13.82 0.58
CA THR A 306 9.18 -12.51 0.76
C THR A 306 8.61 -11.78 1.98
N ARG A 307 9.04 -12.19 3.16
CA ARG A 307 8.55 -11.75 4.47
C ARG A 307 9.69 -11.28 5.36
N GLY A 308 9.59 -10.10 5.95
CA GLY A 308 10.66 -9.54 6.78
C GLY A 308 10.66 -8.02 6.82
N PHE A 309 11.84 -7.39 6.77
CA PHE A 309 12.01 -5.98 7.13
C PHE A 309 12.72 -5.20 6.03
N LEU A 310 12.25 -3.98 5.78
CA LEU A 310 13.02 -2.98 5.05
C LEU A 310 14.06 -2.35 5.96
N TYR A 311 15.28 -2.21 5.49
CA TYR A 311 16.34 -1.54 6.25
C TYR A 311 17.35 -0.83 5.35
N TRP A 312 17.92 0.24 5.86
CA TRP A 312 18.99 0.97 5.20
C TRP A 312 20.33 0.29 5.48
N HIS A 313 21.00 -0.13 4.41
CA HIS A 313 22.31 -0.74 4.46
C HIS A 313 23.37 0.25 3.96
N VAL A 314 24.40 0.46 4.77
CA VAL A 314 25.61 1.18 4.38
C VAL A 314 26.74 0.16 4.35
N PRO A 315 27.34 -0.13 3.18
CA PRO A 315 28.51 -0.98 3.11
C PRO A 315 29.64 -0.43 3.96
N GLU A 316 30.31 -1.33 4.67
CA GLU A 316 31.48 -1.00 5.48
C GLU A 316 32.53 -0.31 4.59
N GLU A 317 33.04 0.82 5.06
CA GLU A 317 34.02 1.63 4.33
C GLU A 317 33.55 2.16 2.95
N ASP A 318 32.24 2.25 2.67
CA ASP A 318 31.73 2.87 1.42
C ASP A 318 30.32 3.50 1.54
N PRO A 319 30.22 4.77 1.99
CA PRO A 319 28.93 5.46 2.14
C PRO A 319 28.24 5.74 0.79
N TYR A 320 29.00 5.75 -0.31
CA TYR A 320 28.44 5.93 -1.65
C TYR A 320 27.77 4.66 -2.18
N GLY A 321 27.99 3.51 -1.52
CA GLY A 321 27.35 2.23 -1.81
C GLY A 321 26.05 2.01 -1.05
N ALA A 322 25.59 2.99 -0.24
CA ALA A 322 24.41 2.84 0.59
C ALA A 322 23.14 2.56 -0.22
N GLU A 323 22.26 1.73 0.34
CA GLU A 323 21.06 1.26 -0.34
C GLU A 323 19.98 0.77 0.63
N LEU A 324 18.73 0.94 0.25
CA LEU A 324 17.59 0.32 0.92
C LEU A 324 17.52 -1.13 0.48
N ARG A 325 17.47 -2.07 1.42
CA ARG A 325 17.30 -3.50 1.15
C ARG A 325 16.08 -4.06 1.86
N PHE A 326 15.65 -5.24 1.44
CA PHE A 326 14.65 -6.03 2.13
C PHE A 326 15.31 -7.29 2.68
N ARG A 327 15.23 -7.50 3.99
CA ARG A 327 15.77 -8.68 4.65
C ARG A 327 14.64 -9.65 4.97
N CYS A 328 14.69 -10.84 4.38
CA CYS A 328 13.78 -11.93 4.66
C CYS A 328 14.09 -12.54 6.04
N ALA A 329 13.13 -12.44 6.95
CA ALA A 329 13.20 -12.95 8.32
C ALA A 329 11.80 -13.17 8.88
N GLU A 330 11.60 -14.24 9.63
CA GLU A 330 10.31 -14.58 10.24
C GLU A 330 9.90 -13.65 11.38
N SER A 331 10.88 -13.05 12.06
CA SER A 331 10.68 -12.15 13.20
C SER A 331 11.88 -11.22 13.37
N LEU A 332 11.73 -10.18 14.19
CA LEU A 332 12.83 -9.27 14.50
C LEU A 332 14.01 -9.99 15.18
N ALA A 333 13.73 -10.95 16.06
CA ALA A 333 14.75 -11.80 16.69
C ALA A 333 15.56 -12.61 15.66
N HIS A 334 14.96 -12.93 14.51
CA HIS A 334 15.61 -13.63 13.41
C HIS A 334 16.24 -12.69 12.37
N PHE A 335 16.18 -11.37 12.55
CA PHE A 335 16.71 -10.41 11.58
C PHE A 335 18.20 -10.64 11.25
N ALA A 336 19.03 -10.87 12.26
CA ALA A 336 20.47 -11.06 12.07
C ALA A 336 20.83 -12.33 11.28
N ARG A 337 20.06 -13.42 11.49
CA ARG A 337 20.24 -14.71 10.79
C ARG A 337 19.49 -14.77 9.45
N GLY A 338 18.61 -13.81 9.19
CA GLY A 338 17.88 -13.69 7.92
C GLY A 338 18.79 -13.37 6.75
N HIS A 339 18.24 -13.46 5.54
CA HIS A 339 18.97 -13.21 4.30
C HIS A 339 18.33 -12.05 3.52
N ASP A 340 19.12 -11.35 2.71
CA ASP A 340 18.57 -10.31 1.86
C ASP A 340 17.76 -10.93 0.71
N LEU A 341 16.62 -10.33 0.38
CA LEU A 341 15.88 -10.64 -0.83
C LEU A 341 16.82 -10.48 -2.03
N MET A 342 16.92 -11.48 -2.91
CA MET A 342 17.81 -11.46 -4.05
C MET A 342 17.12 -10.90 -5.30
N THR A 343 17.88 -10.25 -6.19
CA THR A 343 17.41 -9.86 -7.53
C THR A 343 16.96 -11.09 -8.34
N PRO A 344 16.12 -10.95 -9.38
CA PRO A 344 15.61 -12.10 -10.15
C PRO A 344 16.68 -13.02 -10.74
N ASN A 345 17.88 -12.49 -11.00
CA ASN A 345 19.02 -13.27 -11.49
C ASN A 345 19.89 -13.88 -10.38
N GLY A 346 19.50 -13.73 -9.11
CA GLY A 346 20.20 -14.27 -7.94
C GLY A 346 21.59 -13.67 -7.66
N GLN A 347 22.04 -12.67 -8.44
CA GLN A 347 23.44 -12.23 -8.37
C GLN A 347 23.73 -11.24 -7.23
N ARG A 348 22.73 -10.46 -6.79
CA ARG A 348 22.90 -9.43 -5.76
C ARG A 348 21.64 -9.31 -4.91
N PRO A 349 21.73 -8.76 -3.70
CA PRO A 349 20.57 -8.27 -2.96
C PRO A 349 19.75 -7.30 -3.82
N TRP A 350 18.43 -7.45 -3.75
CA TRP A 350 17.47 -6.47 -4.21
C TRP A 350 17.63 -5.19 -3.41
N SER A 351 17.70 -4.04 -4.10
CA SER A 351 17.91 -2.77 -3.42
C SER A 351 17.43 -1.54 -4.19
N LEU A 352 17.12 -0.47 -3.44
CA LEU A 352 17.05 0.89 -3.96
C LEU A 352 18.33 1.64 -3.58
N ARG A 353 19.22 1.84 -4.56
CA ARG A 353 20.54 2.45 -4.32
C ARG A 353 20.43 3.96 -4.08
N LEU A 354 21.22 4.48 -3.14
CA LEU A 354 21.30 5.91 -2.84
C LEU A 354 21.59 6.76 -4.08
N ARG A 355 22.42 6.27 -5.01
CA ARG A 355 22.68 6.93 -6.30
C ARG A 355 21.41 7.21 -7.10
N GLY A 356 20.50 6.25 -7.17
CA GLY A 356 19.23 6.41 -7.90
C GLY A 356 18.30 7.40 -7.22
N LEU A 357 18.29 7.40 -5.88
CA LEU A 357 17.52 8.36 -5.08
C LEU A 357 18.07 9.79 -5.25
N ALA A 358 19.39 9.98 -5.18
CA ALA A 358 20.06 11.27 -5.36
C ALA A 358 19.76 11.89 -6.73
N GLN A 359 19.55 11.06 -7.76
CA GLN A 359 19.17 11.49 -9.10
C GLN A 359 17.68 11.79 -9.27
N GLN A 360 16.89 11.67 -8.19
CA GLN A 360 15.44 11.94 -8.17
C GLN A 360 14.67 11.16 -9.24
N VAL A 361 15.06 9.90 -9.49
CA VAL A 361 14.49 9.08 -10.57
C VAL A 361 13.02 8.70 -10.32
N ALA A 362 12.63 8.59 -9.04
CA ALA A 362 11.27 8.23 -8.63
C ALA A 362 10.61 9.32 -7.78
N PRO A 363 9.27 9.46 -7.82
CA PRO A 363 8.54 10.49 -7.03
C PRO A 363 8.80 10.43 -5.52
N PHE A 364 9.02 9.23 -4.97
CA PHE A 364 9.32 9.04 -3.55
C PHE A 364 10.78 9.36 -3.16
N SER A 365 11.66 9.65 -4.12
CA SER A 365 13.10 9.84 -3.86
C SER A 365 13.36 11.04 -2.94
N GLY A 366 12.67 12.16 -3.17
CA GLY A 366 12.80 13.37 -2.36
C GLY A 366 12.40 13.15 -0.90
N PRO A 367 11.15 12.70 -0.62
CA PRO A 367 10.71 12.37 0.73
C PRO A 367 11.61 11.35 1.44
N LEU A 368 12.01 10.27 0.73
CA LEU A 368 12.88 9.24 1.28
C LEU A 368 14.27 9.78 1.63
N LEU A 369 14.92 10.54 0.74
CA LEU A 369 16.22 11.16 1.01
C LEU A 369 16.14 12.13 2.18
N ALA A 370 15.08 12.92 2.24
CA ALA A 370 14.88 13.82 3.34
C ALA A 370 14.81 13.02 4.66
N TYR A 371 14.10 11.87 4.67
CA TYR A 371 13.96 11.04 5.87
C TYR A 371 15.31 10.44 6.28
N LEU A 372 16.04 9.85 5.33
CA LEU A 372 17.34 9.25 5.57
C LEU A 372 18.34 10.24 6.18
N LYS A 373 18.30 11.51 5.74
CA LYS A 373 19.13 12.59 6.30
C LYS A 373 18.75 12.92 7.75
N GLN A 374 17.46 13.11 8.01
CA GLN A 374 16.97 13.43 9.35
C GLN A 374 17.24 12.29 10.34
N ALA A 375 17.10 11.04 9.90
CA ALA A 375 17.36 9.86 10.70
C ALA A 375 18.87 9.58 10.90
N GLY A 376 19.77 10.40 10.32
CA GLY A 376 21.22 10.20 10.41
C GLY A 376 21.72 8.98 9.63
N LEU A 377 20.91 8.41 8.72
CA LEU A 377 21.22 7.23 7.92
C LEU A 377 22.05 7.55 6.67
N THR A 378 22.09 8.82 6.26
CA THR A 378 22.96 9.33 5.19
C THR A 378 23.31 10.80 5.40
N ASN A 379 24.42 11.23 4.81
CA ASN A 379 24.87 12.62 4.86
C ASN A 379 24.53 13.40 3.58
N GLN A 380 24.26 14.70 3.73
CA GLN A 380 23.93 15.61 2.62
C GLN A 380 25.06 15.65 1.58
N SER A 381 26.32 15.73 2.00
CA SER A 381 27.48 15.75 1.10
C SER A 381 27.54 14.52 0.18
N VAL A 382 27.27 13.32 0.70
CA VAL A 382 27.25 12.08 -0.09
C VAL A 382 26.15 12.12 -1.15
N VAL A 383 24.96 12.64 -0.79
CA VAL A 383 23.84 12.81 -1.70
C VAL A 383 24.18 13.81 -2.81
N ASP A 384 24.76 14.95 -2.46
CA ASP A 384 25.15 16.00 -3.43
C ASP A 384 26.18 15.47 -4.42
N HIS A 385 27.22 14.81 -3.91
CA HIS A 385 28.21 14.13 -4.76
C HIS A 385 27.56 13.11 -5.71
N LEU A 386 26.63 12.28 -5.23
CA LEU A 386 25.93 11.29 -6.08
C LEU A 386 25.02 11.92 -7.13
N ALA A 387 24.57 13.16 -6.92
CA ALA A 387 23.80 13.93 -7.88
C ALA A 387 24.68 14.54 -9.00
N MET A 388 25.99 14.74 -8.76
CA MET A 388 26.97 15.27 -9.73
C MET A 388 27.24 14.27 -10.86
N THR A 389 26.30 14.16 -11.79
CA THR A 389 26.32 13.18 -12.90
C THR A 389 26.25 13.80 -14.28
N THR A 390 25.94 15.09 -14.35
CA THR A 390 25.77 15.84 -15.59
C THR A 390 26.81 16.94 -15.66
N VAL A 391 27.48 17.01 -16.80
CA VAL A 391 28.41 18.06 -17.18
C VAL A 391 27.71 18.97 -18.17
N THR A 392 27.60 20.25 -17.84
CA THR A 392 27.13 21.33 -18.72
C THR A 392 28.26 22.27 -19.12
N HIS A 393 29.32 22.36 -18.32
CA HIS A 393 30.54 23.10 -18.61
C HIS A 393 31.78 22.23 -18.39
N MET A 394 32.85 22.46 -19.13
CA MET A 394 34.10 21.69 -19.02
C MET A 394 34.76 21.78 -17.63
N ARG A 395 34.35 22.74 -16.80
CA ARG A 395 34.82 22.93 -15.42
C ARG A 395 33.99 22.16 -14.39
N ASP A 396 32.84 21.63 -14.78
CA ASP A 396 31.95 20.92 -13.86
C ASP A 396 32.61 19.67 -13.31
N LEU A 397 32.32 19.41 -12.04
CA LEU A 397 32.72 18.19 -11.36
C LEU A 397 31.64 17.12 -11.56
N PHE A 398 32.09 15.89 -11.73
CA PHE A 398 31.24 14.71 -11.68
C PHE A 398 31.86 13.65 -10.78
N LEU A 399 31.00 12.84 -10.17
CA LEU A 399 31.44 11.77 -9.29
C LEU A 399 31.99 10.59 -10.08
N VAL A 400 33.17 10.15 -9.69
CA VAL A 400 33.81 8.92 -10.15
C VAL A 400 33.88 7.93 -9.00
N ARG A 401 33.52 6.69 -9.29
CA ARG A 401 33.59 5.57 -8.37
C ARG A 401 34.71 4.64 -8.83
N PHE A 402 35.72 4.40 -8.00
CA PHE A 402 36.89 3.62 -8.40
C PHE A 402 36.58 2.14 -8.69
N CYS A 403 35.50 1.61 -8.12
CA CYS A 403 34.99 0.27 -8.41
C CYS A 403 34.32 0.14 -9.80
N VAL A 404 34.22 1.22 -10.59
CA VAL A 404 33.55 1.22 -11.89
C VAL A 404 34.57 1.29 -13.03
N GLY A 405 34.66 0.23 -13.83
CA GLY A 405 35.60 0.14 -14.97
C GLY A 405 35.28 1.02 -16.17
N ALA A 406 34.01 1.39 -16.33
CA ALA A 406 33.53 2.20 -17.43
C ALA A 406 32.52 3.26 -16.96
N PRO A 407 32.96 4.33 -16.26
CA PRO A 407 32.06 5.35 -15.76
C PRO A 407 31.39 6.11 -16.91
N SER A 408 30.07 6.25 -16.81
CA SER A 408 29.25 7.01 -17.75
C SER A 408 29.01 8.42 -17.21
N VAL A 409 29.31 9.42 -18.04
CA VAL A 409 29.09 10.84 -17.74
C VAL A 409 28.01 11.37 -18.68
N ARG A 410 27.00 12.05 -18.12
CA ARG A 410 25.96 12.71 -18.93
C ARG A 410 26.45 14.09 -19.35
N LEU A 411 26.32 14.41 -20.62
CA LEU A 411 26.61 15.74 -21.16
C LEU A 411 25.29 16.42 -21.51
N ARG A 412 25.16 17.72 -21.24
CA ARG A 412 24.00 18.52 -21.62
C ARG A 412 24.42 19.93 -22.04
N ALA A 413 23.94 20.37 -23.20
CA ALA A 413 24.02 21.75 -23.67
C ALA A 413 22.63 22.16 -24.16
N GLY A 414 22.02 23.16 -23.50
CA GLY A 414 20.64 23.54 -23.77
C GLY A 414 19.66 22.34 -23.74
N SER A 415 18.98 22.12 -24.86
CA SER A 415 18.05 21.00 -25.06
C SER A 415 18.72 19.68 -25.47
N LEU A 416 20.00 19.73 -25.86
CA LEU A 416 20.73 18.55 -26.29
C LEU A 416 21.34 17.82 -25.08
N ALA A 417 21.24 16.49 -25.09
CA ALA A 417 21.87 15.65 -24.07
C ALA A 417 22.39 14.34 -24.66
N CYS A 418 23.51 13.86 -24.12
CA CYS A 418 24.05 12.56 -24.46
C CYS A 418 24.80 11.93 -23.27
N SER A 419 25.33 10.73 -23.44
CA SER A 419 26.21 10.11 -22.46
C SER A 419 27.48 9.60 -23.12
N ILE A 420 28.61 9.93 -22.50
CA ILE A 420 29.93 9.41 -22.85
C ILE A 420 30.34 8.38 -21.81
N VAL A 421 31.08 7.38 -22.23
CA VAL A 421 31.60 6.32 -21.35
C VAL A 421 33.11 6.38 -21.44
N LEU A 422 33.78 6.61 -20.31
CA LEU A 422 35.23 6.54 -20.22
C LEU A 422 35.60 5.07 -20.04
N GLN A 423 36.33 4.48 -20.98
CA GLN A 423 36.67 3.06 -20.97
C GLN A 423 38.00 2.79 -20.26
N ASN A 424 38.19 1.56 -19.81
CA ASN A 424 39.45 1.03 -19.30
C ASN A 424 40.01 1.79 -18.08
N MET A 425 39.17 2.05 -17.08
CA MET A 425 39.62 2.70 -15.85
C MET A 425 40.62 1.80 -15.10
N PRO A 426 41.80 2.34 -14.72
CA PRO A 426 42.90 1.52 -14.19
C PRO A 426 42.66 0.97 -12.78
N TRP A 427 41.60 1.41 -12.10
CA TRP A 427 41.38 1.09 -10.69
C TRP A 427 40.24 0.11 -10.45
N ALA A 428 39.48 -0.23 -11.50
CA ALA A 428 38.34 -1.11 -11.34
C ALA A 428 38.80 -2.53 -10.97
N GLY A 429 38.29 -3.04 -9.86
CA GLY A 429 38.72 -4.31 -9.27
C GLY A 429 39.99 -4.22 -8.44
N GLU A 430 40.65 -3.06 -8.37
CA GLU A 430 41.85 -2.85 -7.55
C GLU A 430 41.60 -1.89 -6.38
N TYR A 431 40.80 -0.84 -6.59
CA TYR A 431 40.53 0.17 -5.59
C TYR A 431 39.04 0.46 -5.40
N ARG A 432 38.68 0.70 -4.14
CA ARG A 432 37.42 1.29 -3.67
C ARG A 432 37.59 2.75 -3.34
N GLY A 433 36.44 3.42 -3.32
CA GLY A 433 36.29 4.81 -2.96
C GLY A 433 35.63 5.61 -4.06
N ALA A 434 35.76 6.93 -3.94
CA ALA A 434 35.19 7.88 -4.87
C ALA A 434 36.06 9.13 -4.97
N ALA A 435 35.86 9.87 -6.04
CA ALA A 435 36.49 11.16 -6.27
C ALA A 435 35.57 12.07 -7.07
N LEU A 436 35.76 13.38 -6.93
CA LEU A 436 35.26 14.34 -7.89
C LEU A 436 36.29 14.52 -8.99
N ALA A 437 35.85 14.41 -10.24
CA ALA A 437 36.69 14.60 -11.41
C ALA A 437 36.05 15.59 -12.37
N ARG A 438 36.87 16.17 -13.24
CA ARG A 438 36.41 17.02 -14.34
C ARG A 438 36.85 16.45 -15.68
N LEU A 439 36.09 16.72 -16.74
CA LEU A 439 36.46 16.29 -18.08
C LEU A 439 37.63 17.13 -18.59
N VAL A 440 38.53 16.49 -19.33
CA VAL A 440 39.68 17.16 -19.94
C VAL A 440 39.80 16.69 -21.38
N VAL A 441 39.96 17.64 -22.31
CA VAL A 441 40.35 17.34 -23.68
C VAL A 441 41.83 16.99 -23.70
N ILE A 442 42.14 15.74 -24.04
CA ILE A 442 43.51 15.23 -24.12
C ILE A 442 44.11 15.56 -25.49
N LYS A 443 43.31 15.36 -26.53
CA LYS A 443 43.70 15.62 -27.92
C LYS A 443 42.47 16.03 -28.71
N ASP A 444 42.58 17.12 -29.46
CA ASP A 444 41.59 17.50 -30.46
C ASP A 444 42.17 17.32 -31.86
N THR A 445 41.42 16.65 -32.73
CA THR A 445 41.79 16.43 -34.14
C THR A 445 40.68 16.95 -35.04
N PRO A 446 40.90 17.10 -36.36
CA PRO A 446 39.85 17.57 -37.26
C PRO A 446 38.55 16.74 -37.20
N THR A 447 38.62 15.44 -36.87
CA THR A 447 37.45 14.54 -36.88
C THR A 447 37.02 14.03 -35.51
N THR A 448 37.92 14.02 -34.52
CA THR A 448 37.71 13.31 -33.25
C THR A 448 38.29 14.09 -32.07
N ILE A 449 37.53 14.16 -30.97
CA ILE A 449 37.96 14.69 -29.67
C ILE A 449 38.22 13.52 -28.74
N TYR A 450 39.42 13.47 -28.16
CA TYR A 450 39.82 12.50 -27.15
C TYR A 450 39.65 13.13 -25.77
N LEU A 451 38.76 12.54 -24.99
CA LEU A 451 38.45 12.95 -23.64
C LEU A 451 39.10 12.02 -22.62
N GLY A 452 39.62 12.64 -21.58
CA GLY A 452 40.01 12.01 -20.34
C GLY A 452 39.30 12.69 -19.18
N MET A 453 39.82 12.45 -17.98
CA MET A 453 39.40 13.15 -16.79
C MET A 453 40.59 13.46 -15.90
N ARG A 454 40.44 14.52 -15.09
CA ARG A 454 41.38 14.84 -14.02
C ARG A 454 40.68 14.66 -12.69
N ILE A 455 41.29 13.90 -11.79
CA ILE A 455 40.86 13.83 -10.39
C ILE A 455 41.10 15.20 -9.77
N VAL A 456 40.06 15.80 -9.21
CA VAL A 456 40.12 17.11 -8.55
C VAL A 456 40.20 16.92 -7.04
N THR A 457 39.33 16.07 -6.49
CA THR A 457 39.24 15.84 -5.05
C THR A 457 39.04 14.36 -4.77
N LEU A 458 39.90 13.76 -3.96
CA LEU A 458 39.69 12.44 -3.42
C LEU A 458 38.66 12.53 -2.30
N LEU A 459 37.72 11.58 -2.29
CA LEU A 459 36.70 11.51 -1.26
C LEU A 459 37.04 10.33 -0.35
N TYR A 460 36.09 9.43 -0.16
CA TYR A 460 36.21 8.31 0.76
C TYR A 460 37.07 7.18 0.16
N GLY A 461 38.39 7.39 0.04
CA GLY A 461 39.37 6.49 -0.60
C GLY A 461 40.50 7.28 -1.30
N PRO A 462 41.44 6.61 -2.00
CA PRO A 462 41.37 5.24 -2.49
C PRO A 462 41.81 4.19 -1.47
N ARG A 463 41.08 3.08 -1.39
CA ARG A 463 41.44 1.91 -0.58
C ARG A 463 41.58 0.70 -1.49
N LYS A 464 42.64 -0.09 -1.31
CA LYS A 464 42.89 -1.26 -2.15
C LYS A 464 41.95 -2.41 -1.77
N GLU A 465 41.41 -3.15 -2.74
CA GLU A 465 40.79 -4.45 -2.45
C GLU A 465 41.92 -5.46 -2.15
N SER A 466 41.94 -6.04 -0.95
CA SER A 466 43.01 -6.94 -0.52
C SER A 466 42.94 -8.30 -1.25
N ASP A 467 43.95 -8.62 -2.06
CA ASP A 467 44.14 -9.95 -2.68
C ASP A 467 45.46 -10.63 -2.26
N GLY A 468 46.17 -10.08 -1.27
CA GLY A 468 47.40 -10.66 -0.74
C GLY A 468 48.62 -10.57 -1.68
N LYS A 469 48.55 -9.82 -2.78
CA LYS A 469 49.68 -9.60 -3.69
C LYS A 469 50.46 -8.32 -3.40
N ALA A 470 51.77 -8.36 -3.69
CA ALA A 470 52.69 -7.23 -3.56
C ALA A 470 52.23 -5.98 -4.32
N TRP A 471 52.58 -4.81 -3.78
CA TRP A 471 51.95 -3.53 -4.08
C TRP A 471 52.35 -2.91 -5.43
N SER A 472 51.42 -2.23 -6.10
CA SER A 472 51.72 -1.30 -7.19
C SER A 472 51.44 0.14 -6.72
N ASP A 473 52.29 1.10 -7.12
CA ASP A 473 52.23 2.52 -6.73
C ASP A 473 51.12 3.34 -7.44
N ASN A 474 50.13 2.66 -8.03
CA ASN A 474 49.20 3.22 -9.01
C ASN A 474 47.88 3.74 -8.41
N ALA A 475 47.84 4.00 -7.10
CA ALA A 475 46.64 4.51 -6.44
C ALA A 475 46.15 5.82 -7.08
N PRO A 476 44.82 6.03 -7.19
CA PRO A 476 44.24 7.31 -7.58
C PRO A 476 44.80 8.49 -6.76
N LYS A 477 45.23 9.58 -7.42
CA LYS A 477 45.76 10.78 -6.74
C LYS A 477 45.06 12.05 -7.19
N GLU A 478 44.92 13.03 -6.30
CA GLU A 478 44.45 14.36 -6.69
C GLU A 478 45.38 14.98 -7.74
N GLY A 479 44.79 15.67 -8.71
CA GLY A 479 45.50 16.23 -9.86
C GLY A 479 45.84 15.20 -10.95
N GLN A 480 45.71 13.89 -10.70
CA GLN A 480 46.04 12.85 -11.67
C GLN A 480 45.17 12.98 -12.93
N LEU A 481 45.84 13.04 -14.10
CA LEU A 481 45.21 13.02 -15.41
C LEU A 481 45.10 11.59 -15.93
N ILE A 482 43.91 11.24 -16.41
CA ILE A 482 43.58 9.92 -16.95
C ILE A 482 43.03 10.15 -18.34
N GLY A 483 43.56 9.47 -19.34
CA GLY A 483 43.44 9.93 -20.72
C GLY A 483 44.66 9.64 -21.58
N VAL A 484 45.78 9.26 -20.96
CA VAL A 484 47.02 8.97 -21.65
C VAL A 484 46.95 7.54 -22.24
N PRO A 485 47.45 7.29 -23.46
CA PRO A 485 47.56 5.93 -24.00
C PRO A 485 48.26 5.03 -22.98
N ALA A 486 47.73 3.81 -22.73
CA ALA A 486 48.56 2.83 -22.02
C ALA A 486 49.81 2.63 -22.89
N THR A 487 50.97 2.94 -22.29
CA THR A 487 52.35 2.86 -22.79
C THR A 487 52.58 2.23 -24.17
N GLU A 488 53.56 2.78 -24.90
CA GLU A 488 54.25 2.26 -26.11
C GLU A 488 54.82 0.82 -26.03
N TYR A 489 54.24 -0.06 -25.22
CA TYR A 489 54.68 -1.41 -24.91
C TYR A 489 53.79 -2.48 -25.56
N ASN A 490 53.36 -2.29 -26.81
CA ASN A 490 53.17 -3.39 -27.77
C ASN A 490 52.68 -2.86 -29.13
N ARG A 491 53.59 -2.82 -30.11
CA ARG A 491 53.34 -2.40 -31.51
C ARG A 491 52.34 -3.28 -32.30
N LYS A 492 51.57 -4.16 -31.66
CA LYS A 492 50.71 -5.15 -32.38
C LYS A 492 49.21 -5.12 -32.05
N ARG A 493 48.71 -4.26 -31.14
CA ARG A 493 47.25 -4.17 -30.85
C ARG A 493 46.78 -2.73 -30.60
N PHE A 494 46.75 -1.92 -31.65
CA PHE A 494 46.52 -0.46 -31.58
C PHE A 494 45.11 0.02 -31.16
N TRP A 495 44.14 -0.86 -30.91
CA TRP A 495 42.73 -0.47 -30.73
C TRP A 495 42.16 -0.65 -29.31
N LEU A 496 42.91 -1.22 -28.35
CA LEU A 496 42.35 -1.63 -27.05
C LEU A 496 42.78 -0.78 -25.82
N ASP A 497 43.73 0.14 -25.96
CA ASP A 497 44.48 0.65 -24.80
C ASP A 497 44.27 2.14 -24.45
N PHE A 498 43.35 2.84 -25.12
CA PHE A 498 43.00 4.21 -24.73
C PHE A 498 42.13 4.22 -23.47
N ARG A 499 42.60 4.90 -22.43
CA ARG A 499 41.87 5.12 -21.18
C ARG A 499 41.09 6.42 -21.26
N GLY A 500 39.82 6.37 -21.67
CA GLY A 500 39.01 7.58 -21.86
C GLY A 500 37.87 7.39 -22.84
N ALA A 501 37.42 8.48 -23.48
CA ALA A 501 36.45 8.42 -24.57
C ALA A 501 36.98 9.09 -25.85
N ALA A 502 36.83 8.44 -27.00
CA ALA A 502 37.02 9.05 -28.31
C ALA A 502 35.65 9.42 -28.90
N VAL A 503 35.43 10.69 -29.20
CA VAL A 503 34.14 11.22 -29.66
C VAL A 503 34.31 11.84 -31.04
N ARG A 504 33.65 11.27 -32.06
CA ARG A 504 33.63 11.85 -33.42
C ARG A 504 32.84 13.14 -33.43
N LYS A 505 33.41 14.23 -33.97
CA LYS A 505 32.78 15.56 -34.06
C LYS A 505 31.46 15.55 -34.83
N SER A 506 31.37 14.73 -35.89
CA SER A 506 30.17 14.57 -36.70
C SER A 506 29.04 13.79 -36.01
N SER A 507 29.29 13.14 -34.88
CA SER A 507 28.26 12.40 -34.14
C SER A 507 27.41 13.33 -33.27
N LYS A 508 26.20 12.90 -32.91
CA LYS A 508 25.36 13.60 -31.92
C LYS A 508 26.12 13.90 -30.61
N LYS A 509 26.97 12.97 -30.15
CA LYS A 509 27.80 13.18 -28.95
C LYS A 509 28.85 14.27 -29.16
N GLY A 510 29.43 14.34 -30.36
CA GLY A 510 30.40 15.35 -30.75
C GLY A 510 29.79 16.75 -30.82
N GLN A 511 28.59 16.88 -31.38
CA GLN A 511 27.85 18.15 -31.43
C GLN A 511 27.58 18.71 -30.02
N VAL A 512 27.04 17.88 -29.11
CA VAL A 512 26.81 18.28 -27.72
C VAL A 512 28.11 18.72 -27.03
N LEU A 513 29.18 17.94 -27.22
CA LEU A 513 30.47 18.24 -26.60
C LEU A 513 31.09 19.54 -27.11
N LEU A 514 31.01 19.79 -28.42
CA LEU A 514 31.50 21.03 -29.03
C LEU A 514 30.76 22.25 -28.48
N GLU A 515 29.44 22.16 -28.32
CA GLU A 515 28.64 23.25 -27.75
C GLU A 515 29.01 23.54 -26.29
N ILE A 516 29.21 22.49 -25.46
CA ILE A 516 29.72 22.63 -24.09
C ILE A 516 31.10 23.31 -24.08
N MET A 517 31.99 22.90 -24.99
CA MET A 517 33.35 23.45 -25.08
C MET A 517 33.34 24.93 -25.50
N GLU A 518 32.49 25.30 -26.45
CA GLU A 518 32.30 26.68 -26.91
C GLU A 518 31.75 27.58 -25.79
N GLN A 519 30.69 27.15 -25.11
CA GLN A 519 30.12 27.85 -23.94
C GLN A 519 31.17 28.05 -22.84
N SER A 520 31.95 27.00 -22.55
CA SER A 520 33.01 27.04 -21.53
C SER A 520 34.18 27.97 -21.90
N GLY A 521 34.44 28.18 -23.19
CA GLY A 521 35.47 29.10 -23.68
C GLY A 521 35.03 30.56 -23.58
N ASN A 522 33.77 30.86 -23.89
CA ASN A 522 33.22 32.21 -23.86
C ASN A 522 33.15 32.80 -22.44
N ASP A 523 32.94 31.98 -21.40
CA ASP A 523 32.93 32.44 -20.00
C ASP A 523 34.31 32.75 -19.43
N ALA A 524 35.39 32.21 -20.01
CA ALA A 524 36.75 32.58 -19.62
C ALA A 524 37.10 34.03 -20.01
N GLY A 525 36.39 34.61 -21.00
CA GLY A 525 36.53 36.01 -21.41
C GLY A 525 35.81 37.00 -20.48
N LYS A 526 34.75 36.57 -19.77
CA LYS A 526 33.95 37.46 -18.90
C LYS A 526 34.53 37.66 -17.50
N HIS A 527 35.33 36.73 -16.98
CA HIS A 527 35.98 36.87 -15.67
C HIS A 527 37.36 37.57 -15.70
N ARG A 528 37.76 38.14 -16.85
CA ARG A 528 38.98 38.97 -16.96
C ARG A 528 38.70 40.48 -16.93
N ALA A 529 37.45 40.89 -16.72
CA ALA A 529 37.05 42.28 -16.51
C ALA A 529 36.26 42.39 -15.20
N SER A 530 36.95 42.30 -14.07
CA SER A 530 36.48 42.70 -12.74
C SER A 530 37.68 43.10 -11.91
#